data_AF-A0A8H8J603-F1
#
_entry.id   AF-A0A8H8J603-F1
#
_cell.length_a   1.000
_cell.length_b   1.000
_cell.length_c   1.000
_cell.angle_alpha   90.00
_cell.angle_beta   90.00
_cell.angle_gamma   90.00
#
_symmetry.space_group_name_H-M   'P 1'
#
loop_
_entity.id
_entity.type
_entity.pdbx_description
1 polymer ?
#
loop_
_entity_poly.entity_id
_entity_poly.type
_entity_poly.pdbx_seq_one_letter_code
_entity_poly.pdbx_strand_id
1 'polypeptide(L)'
;MQLLSAHSVSALYWRKCYVEGAHLEPIGIKPTASEADLRFLSALASKVPNPLGVLPTKYTAASKCFPKAMSSSDYPIASEESLMGTMDIDTDFATYGFACERLQSAHAALCTAAQEYLAASLLVRSTYSGGSHGSDKPPQEREAMLLAIDTELATIPSEIETISLALSTIKSTRDQSKMVAPIYSLPSELLARIFCNASCHCTQIFVHYSLGLGNTNPTILSGVCRRWRAVALGHISLWTHLDLVVSRRDTGCRYPSSELWLERLQDAPLYVNIRQYHSFDQDEWDEEELENDSDDERNPAEMVTSLLDFLTPLIIQMRSLTILLGWPAQYILTALLDRWKDYGVSEDAKILKVESNLEIY
;
A
#
# COMPACT_ATOMS: atom_id res chain seq x y z
N MET A 1 5.77 20.97 5.28
CA MET A 1 5.30 20.04 4.23
C MET A 1 5.57 18.61 4.69
N GLN A 2 4.52 17.83 4.95
CA GLN A 2 4.65 16.39 5.17
C GLN A 2 4.17 15.69 3.89
N LEU A 3 5.06 14.95 3.23
CA LEU A 3 4.70 13.98 2.20
C LEU A 3 4.02 12.80 2.91
N LEU A 4 2.70 12.71 2.80
CA LEU A 4 1.93 11.54 3.22
C LEU A 4 2.10 10.47 2.14
N SER A 5 2.64 9.32 2.52
CA SER A 5 2.60 8.13 1.67
C SER A 5 1.17 7.60 1.58
N ALA A 6 0.83 6.92 0.48
CA ALA A 6 -0.49 6.34 0.22
C ALA A 6 -1.06 5.48 1.38
N HIS A 7 -0.19 4.95 2.25
CA HIS A 7 -0.59 4.19 3.43
C HIS A 7 -1.16 5.04 4.60
N SER A 8 -0.92 6.36 4.65
CA SER A 8 -1.47 7.24 5.69
C SER A 8 -2.89 7.73 5.40
N VAL A 9 -3.33 7.67 4.13
CA VAL A 9 -4.68 8.10 3.74
C VAL A 9 -5.74 7.16 4.32
N SER A 10 -5.48 5.85 4.33
CA SER A 10 -6.39 4.87 4.92
C SER A 10 -6.53 5.03 6.44
N ALA A 11 -5.44 5.33 7.17
CA ALA A 11 -5.47 5.51 8.62
C ALA A 11 -6.17 6.81 9.06
N LEU A 12 -6.03 7.90 8.29
CA LEU A 12 -6.74 9.16 8.53
C LEU A 12 -8.26 9.02 8.30
N TYR A 13 -8.67 8.16 7.37
CA TYR A 13 -10.09 7.93 7.08
C TYR A 13 -10.82 7.18 8.21
N TRP A 14 -10.19 6.16 8.80
CA TRP A 14 -10.75 5.46 9.97
C TRP A 14 -10.95 6.39 11.18
N ARG A 15 -10.09 7.41 11.32
CA ARG A 15 -10.26 8.45 12.35
C ARG A 15 -11.41 9.40 12.04
N LYS A 16 -11.71 9.64 10.77
CA LYS A 16 -12.80 10.52 10.32
C LYS A 16 -14.18 9.89 10.50
N CYS A 17 -14.34 8.61 10.16
CA CYS A 17 -15.60 7.87 10.37
C CYS A 17 -16.00 7.70 11.85
N TYR A 18 -15.05 7.81 12.79
CA TYR A 18 -15.32 7.68 14.23
C TYR A 18 -15.64 9.03 14.91
N VAL A 19 -15.33 10.16 14.27
CA VAL A 19 -15.41 11.50 14.91
C VAL A 19 -16.56 12.37 14.37
N GLU A 20 -17.15 12.04 13.23
CA GLU A 20 -18.22 12.86 12.61
C GLU A 20 -19.62 12.62 13.21
N GLY A 21 -19.71 12.75 14.54
CA GLY A 21 -20.94 12.96 15.30
C GLY A 21 -21.05 14.36 15.93
N ALA A 22 -20.23 15.34 15.52
CA ALA A 22 -20.29 16.69 16.06
C ALA A 22 -19.99 17.76 14.99
N HIS A 23 -20.97 18.64 14.76
CA HIS A 23 -20.85 19.89 14.01
C HIS A 23 -19.76 20.80 14.59
N LEU A 24 -18.77 21.21 13.79
CA LEU A 24 -17.98 22.41 14.05
C LEU A 24 -17.63 23.15 12.74
N GLU A 25 -17.75 24.47 12.79
CA GLU A 25 -17.50 25.45 11.71
C GLU A 25 -16.01 25.58 11.32
N PRO A 26 -15.70 26.05 10.10
CA PRO A 26 -14.34 26.11 9.60
C PRO A 26 -13.54 27.31 10.15
N ILE A 27 -12.41 27.01 10.81
CA ILE A 27 -11.39 28.00 11.17
C ILE A 27 -10.47 28.23 9.97
N GLY A 28 -10.52 29.43 9.40
CA GLY A 28 -9.65 29.86 8.30
C GLY A 28 -8.23 30.17 8.77
N ILE A 29 -7.25 29.38 8.31
CA ILE A 29 -5.83 29.71 8.41
C ILE A 29 -5.29 29.84 6.97
N LYS A 30 -4.85 31.04 6.59
CA LYS A 30 -4.14 31.29 5.33
C LYS A 30 -2.66 30.92 5.47
N PRO A 31 -2.07 30.12 4.56
CA PRO A 31 -0.62 29.93 4.54
C PRO A 31 0.05 31.11 3.81
N THR A 32 0.96 31.80 4.49
CA THR A 32 1.87 32.78 3.89
C THR A 32 3.20 32.08 3.57
N ALA A 33 3.35 31.62 2.34
CA ALA A 33 4.65 31.36 1.73
C ALA A 33 4.81 32.33 0.55
N SER A 34 5.98 32.96 0.41
CA SER A 34 6.20 33.91 -0.67
C SER A 34 6.33 33.17 -2.00
N GLU A 35 5.83 33.77 -3.08
CA GLU A 35 5.90 33.21 -4.44
C GLU A 35 7.34 32.90 -4.89
N ALA A 36 8.32 33.59 -4.30
CA ALA A 36 9.75 33.36 -4.53
C ALA A 36 10.23 31.99 -3.99
N ASP A 37 9.68 31.52 -2.86
CA ASP A 37 10.05 30.25 -2.24
C ASP A 37 9.54 29.06 -3.08
N LEU A 38 8.36 29.21 -3.68
CA LEU A 38 7.76 28.19 -4.55
C LEU A 38 8.49 28.09 -5.91
N ARG A 39 8.93 29.22 -6.47
CA ARG A 39 9.71 29.26 -7.70
C ARG A 39 11.11 28.66 -7.53
N PHE A 40 11.74 28.86 -6.36
CA PHE A 40 13.05 28.26 -6.06
C PHE A 40 12.98 26.73 -5.94
N LEU A 41 11.96 26.18 -5.26
CA LEU A 41 11.78 24.73 -5.12
C LEU A 41 11.40 24.05 -6.44
N SER A 42 10.59 24.70 -7.29
CA SER A 42 10.26 24.22 -8.64
C SER A 42 11.49 24.20 -9.56
N ALA A 43 12.37 25.21 -9.46
CA ALA A 43 13.62 25.25 -10.22
C ALA A 43 14.67 24.22 -9.76
N LEU A 44 14.58 23.75 -8.52
CA LEU A 44 15.43 22.68 -7.99
C LEU A 44 14.94 21.30 -8.47
N ALA A 45 13.63 21.08 -8.51
CA ALA A 45 13.03 19.83 -8.97
C ALA A 45 13.24 19.56 -10.48
N SER A 46 13.34 20.60 -11.30
CA SER A 46 13.54 20.48 -12.76
C SER A 46 15.00 20.26 -13.19
N LYS A 47 15.98 20.38 -12.27
CA LYS A 47 17.42 20.29 -12.57
C LYS A 47 18.11 19.05 -12.01
N VAL A 48 17.40 18.15 -11.34
CA VAL A 48 17.97 16.85 -10.94
C VAL A 48 17.87 15.90 -12.13
N PRO A 49 18.99 15.46 -12.74
CA PRO A 49 18.94 14.41 -13.75
C PRO A 49 18.45 13.11 -13.11
N ASN A 50 17.49 12.49 -13.78
CA ASN A 50 16.92 11.18 -13.44
C ASN A 50 18.07 10.15 -13.28
N PRO A 51 18.31 9.53 -12.11
CA PRO A 51 19.47 8.65 -11.92
C PRO A 51 19.27 7.25 -12.51
N LEU A 52 18.23 7.02 -13.32
CA LEU A 52 17.98 5.74 -13.99
C LEU A 52 18.17 5.89 -15.50
N GLY A 53 19.43 6.07 -15.88
CA GLY A 53 19.88 5.90 -17.26
C GLY A 53 19.88 4.41 -17.63
N VAL A 54 19.15 4.11 -18.70
CA VAL A 54 19.07 2.86 -19.46
C VAL A 54 20.39 2.06 -19.48
N LEU A 55 20.38 0.85 -18.91
CA LEU A 55 21.42 -0.15 -19.13
C LEU A 55 21.15 -0.93 -20.43
N PRO A 56 22.19 -1.26 -21.24
CA PRO A 56 22.02 -2.01 -22.47
C PRO A 56 21.68 -3.48 -22.18
N THR A 57 20.58 -3.95 -22.78
CA THR A 57 20.18 -5.35 -22.85
C THR A 57 21.21 -6.14 -23.66
N LYS A 58 22.01 -6.97 -22.98
CA LYS A 58 22.63 -8.19 -23.53
C LYS A 58 23.28 -8.98 -22.37
N TYR A 59 22.59 -9.99 -21.86
CA TYR A 59 23.25 -11.13 -21.20
C TYR A 59 22.46 -12.42 -21.46
N THR A 60 23.07 -13.24 -22.31
CA THR A 60 22.84 -14.68 -22.42
C THR A 60 23.35 -15.41 -21.18
N ALA A 61 22.59 -16.42 -20.77
CA ALA A 61 22.85 -17.49 -19.81
C ALA A 61 24.25 -17.61 -19.17
N ALA A 62 24.29 -17.48 -17.84
CA ALA A 62 25.26 -18.19 -16.99
C ALA A 62 24.67 -18.43 -15.59
N SER A 63 24.26 -19.68 -15.34
CA SER A 63 24.00 -20.21 -14.00
C SER A 63 25.30 -20.26 -13.19
N LYS A 64 25.29 -19.73 -11.96
CA LYS A 64 25.82 -20.34 -10.71
C LYS A 64 26.03 -19.29 -9.60
N CYS A 65 25.75 -19.72 -8.37
CA CYS A 65 26.04 -19.08 -7.08
C CYS A 65 25.05 -18.00 -6.57
N PHE A 66 23.92 -18.45 -6.02
CA PHE A 66 23.24 -17.73 -4.93
C PHE A 66 23.98 -18.00 -3.60
N PRO A 67 24.22 -17.00 -2.74
CA PRO A 67 24.67 -17.25 -1.38
C PRO A 67 23.55 -17.94 -0.58
N LYS A 68 23.97 -18.96 0.17
CA LYS A 68 23.19 -19.78 1.08
C LYS A 68 22.37 -18.88 2.01
N ALA A 69 21.05 -19.07 2.05
CA ALA A 69 20.16 -18.42 2.99
C ALA A 69 20.68 -18.62 4.43
N MET A 70 20.86 -17.52 5.16
CA MET A 70 21.13 -17.58 6.59
C MET A 70 19.90 -18.19 7.29
N SER A 71 20.17 -19.21 8.11
CA SER A 71 19.19 -19.89 8.96
C SER A 71 18.46 -18.89 9.85
N SER A 72 17.14 -19.00 9.87
CA SER A 72 16.22 -18.23 10.73
C SER A 72 16.22 -18.68 12.21
N SER A 73 17.23 -19.43 12.67
CA SER A 73 17.21 -20.06 14.02
C SER A 73 17.85 -19.26 15.15
N ASP A 74 18.49 -18.11 14.90
CA ASP A 74 19.38 -17.49 15.90
C ASP A 74 18.84 -16.19 16.53
N TYR A 75 17.56 -15.87 16.34
CA TYR A 75 16.92 -14.83 17.16
C TYR A 75 16.27 -15.48 18.38
N PRO A 76 16.69 -15.15 19.62
CA PRO A 76 15.99 -15.61 20.81
C PRO A 76 14.60 -14.97 20.81
N ILE A 77 13.58 -15.78 20.51
CA ILE A 77 12.19 -15.46 20.80
C ILE A 77 12.05 -15.56 22.32
N ALA A 78 12.30 -14.44 23.01
CA ALA A 78 11.87 -14.31 24.39
C ALA A 78 10.34 -14.38 24.41
N SER A 79 9.78 -15.30 25.19
CA SER A 79 8.34 -15.42 25.39
C SER A 79 7.80 -14.14 26.04
N GLU A 80 7.06 -13.32 25.27
CA GLU A 80 6.44 -12.07 25.74
C GLU A 80 5.47 -12.29 26.92
N GLU A 81 4.99 -13.52 27.15
CA GLU A 81 4.03 -13.83 28.22
C GLU A 81 4.62 -13.75 29.63
N SER A 82 5.95 -13.69 29.78
CA SER A 82 6.58 -13.60 31.12
C SER A 82 6.86 -12.17 31.60
N LEU A 83 6.55 -11.14 30.80
CA LEU A 83 6.88 -9.73 31.10
C LEU A 83 5.67 -8.86 31.47
N MET A 84 4.52 -9.46 31.82
CA MET A 84 3.39 -8.75 32.43
C MET A 84 3.36 -8.91 33.96
N GLY A 85 4.53 -8.84 34.60
CA GLY A 85 4.59 -8.50 36.02
C GLY A 85 4.00 -7.10 36.21
N THR A 86 3.30 -6.87 37.32
CA THR A 86 2.69 -5.59 37.68
C THR A 86 3.76 -4.48 37.71
N MET A 87 4.00 -3.85 36.56
CA MET A 87 4.93 -2.73 36.42
C MET A 87 4.27 -1.50 37.02
N ASP A 88 5.04 -0.82 37.86
CA ASP A 88 4.63 0.36 38.60
C ASP A 88 4.50 1.55 37.65
N ILE A 89 3.26 2.05 37.50
CA ILE A 89 2.84 3.05 36.50
C ILE A 89 3.69 4.33 36.57
N ASP A 90 4.20 4.67 37.75
CA ASP A 90 4.99 5.88 37.97
C ASP A 90 6.40 5.80 37.35
N THR A 91 6.96 4.60 37.18
CA THR A 91 8.29 4.40 36.58
C THR A 91 8.28 4.60 35.05
N ASP A 92 7.14 4.34 34.42
CA ASP A 92 6.98 4.42 32.97
C ASP A 92 6.94 5.88 32.49
N PHE A 93 6.22 6.76 33.19
CA PHE A 93 6.09 8.17 32.79
C PHE A 93 7.43 8.90 32.76
N ALA A 94 8.29 8.69 33.76
CA ALA A 94 9.63 9.30 33.80
C ALA A 94 10.51 8.80 32.63
N THR A 95 10.40 7.51 32.30
CA THR A 95 11.17 6.89 31.20
C THR A 95 10.72 7.42 29.84
N TYR A 96 9.41 7.56 29.61
CA TYR A 96 8.87 8.13 28.38
C TYR A 96 9.24 9.60 28.20
N GLY A 97 9.17 10.40 29.28
CA GLY A 97 9.57 11.81 29.27
C GLY A 97 11.02 11.96 28.80
N PHE A 98 11.93 11.22 29.42
CA PHE A 98 13.35 11.24 29.07
C PHE A 98 13.63 10.80 27.62
N ALA A 99 12.94 9.76 27.13
CA ALA A 99 13.10 9.31 25.75
C ALA A 99 12.65 10.37 24.73
N CYS A 100 11.53 11.05 24.99
CA CYS A 100 11.02 12.15 24.17
C CYS A 100 11.99 13.34 24.14
N GLU A 101 12.50 13.77 25.29
CA GLU A 101 13.48 14.85 25.38
C GLU A 101 14.76 14.52 24.61
N ARG A 102 15.26 13.28 24.74
CA ARG A 102 16.43 12.83 23.97
C ARG A 102 16.17 12.83 22.47
N LEU A 103 15.00 12.38 22.02
CA LEU A 103 14.64 12.40 20.60
C LEU A 103 14.54 13.82 20.06
N GLN A 104 13.95 14.75 20.82
CA GLN A 104 13.89 16.17 20.47
C GLN A 104 15.29 16.80 20.39
N SER A 105 16.15 16.52 21.37
CA SER A 105 17.54 16.98 21.38
C SER A 105 18.32 16.44 20.17
N ALA A 106 18.16 15.15 19.84
CA ALA A 106 18.81 14.54 18.69
C ALA A 106 18.31 15.14 17.37
N HIS A 107 17.01 15.43 17.27
CA HIS A 107 16.43 16.09 16.10
C HIS A 107 17.00 17.51 15.91
N ALA A 108 17.09 18.29 16.99
CA ALA A 108 17.68 19.62 16.93
C ALA A 108 19.16 19.57 16.48
N ALA A 109 19.95 18.65 17.03
CA ALA A 109 21.34 18.45 16.64
C ALA A 109 21.47 18.05 15.15
N LEU A 110 20.62 17.15 14.66
CA LEU A 110 20.59 16.77 13.24
C LEU A 110 20.26 17.95 12.33
N CYS A 111 19.30 18.80 12.72
CA CYS A 111 18.97 20.01 11.96
C CYS A 111 20.15 20.99 11.91
N THR A 112 20.82 21.23 13.03
CA THR A 112 22.02 22.08 13.09
C THR A 112 23.14 21.52 12.21
N ALA A 113 23.45 20.23 12.33
CA ALA A 113 24.48 19.57 11.52
C ALA A 113 24.17 19.68 10.02
N ALA A 114 22.91 19.47 9.61
CA ALA A 114 22.51 19.60 8.21
C ALA A 114 22.67 21.03 7.67
N GLN A 115 22.39 22.05 8.48
CA GLN A 115 22.59 23.45 8.12
C GLN A 115 24.08 23.80 7.98
N GLU A 116 24.91 23.33 8.92
CA GLU A 116 26.36 23.50 8.86
C GLU A 116 26.95 22.82 7.62
N TYR A 117 26.49 21.60 7.31
CA TYR A 117 26.91 20.87 6.13
C TYR A 117 26.57 21.60 4.82
N LEU A 118 25.37 22.17 4.75
CA LEU A 118 24.95 23.00 3.62
C LEU A 118 25.81 24.26 3.50
N ALA A 119 26.05 24.97 4.61
CA ALA A 119 26.89 26.16 4.63
C ALA A 119 28.32 25.86 4.18
N ALA A 120 28.92 24.77 4.68
CA ALA A 120 30.23 24.29 4.26
C ALA A 120 30.26 23.95 2.77
N SER A 121 29.26 23.23 2.26
CA SER A 121 29.14 22.87 0.83
C SER A 121 29.04 24.11 -0.08
N LEU A 122 28.30 25.14 0.35
CA LEU A 122 28.22 26.41 -0.38
C LEU A 122 29.54 27.17 -0.37
N LEU A 123 30.25 27.16 0.76
CA LEU A 123 31.58 27.76 0.88
C LEU A 123 32.56 27.06 -0.08
N VAL A 124 32.63 25.72 -0.05
CA VAL A 124 33.41 24.91 -0.99
C VAL A 124 33.09 25.31 -2.43
N ARG A 125 31.82 25.30 -2.82
CA ARG A 125 31.40 25.67 -4.18
C ARG A 125 31.83 27.09 -4.56
N SER A 126 31.68 28.06 -3.66
CA SER A 126 32.06 29.46 -3.91
C SER A 126 33.57 29.61 -4.11
N THR A 127 34.38 28.86 -3.36
CA THR A 127 35.85 28.88 -3.50
C THR A 127 36.32 28.28 -4.83
N TYR A 128 35.58 27.34 -5.42
CA TYR A 128 35.88 26.77 -6.75
C TYR A 128 35.37 27.61 -7.91
N SER A 129 34.22 28.29 -7.76
CA SER A 129 33.59 29.05 -8.87
C SER A 129 34.15 30.47 -9.06
N GLY A 130 34.90 31.01 -8.09
CA GLY A 130 35.48 32.35 -8.13
C GLY A 130 36.67 32.47 -9.10
N GLY A 131 36.41 32.54 -10.40
CA GLY A 131 37.42 32.55 -11.48
C GLY A 131 38.40 33.73 -11.53
N SER A 132 38.43 34.63 -10.54
CA SER A 132 39.28 35.84 -10.59
C SER A 132 40.47 35.83 -9.61
N HIS A 133 40.45 35.00 -8.56
CA HIS A 133 41.55 34.88 -7.58
C HIS A 133 42.02 33.44 -7.31
N GLY A 134 41.46 32.46 -8.03
CA GLY A 134 41.83 31.06 -7.83
C GLY A 134 43.29 30.74 -8.19
N SER A 135 43.90 31.48 -9.14
CA SER A 135 45.21 31.14 -9.73
C SER A 135 46.39 31.13 -8.76
N ASP A 136 46.26 31.76 -7.58
CA ASP A 136 47.39 31.93 -6.66
C ASP A 136 47.47 30.86 -5.58
N LYS A 137 46.47 29.97 -5.45
CA LYS A 137 46.56 28.86 -4.49
C LYS A 137 47.53 27.78 -4.99
N PRO A 138 48.45 27.29 -4.14
CA PRO A 138 49.36 26.22 -4.51
C PRO A 138 48.57 24.96 -4.88
N PRO A 139 49.01 24.19 -5.90
CA PRO A 139 48.34 22.97 -6.34
C PRO A 139 48.04 21.98 -5.20
N GLN A 140 48.93 21.91 -4.20
CA GLN A 140 48.81 21.03 -3.05
C GLN A 140 47.57 21.31 -2.18
N GLU A 141 47.18 22.57 -1.99
CA GLU A 141 45.99 22.92 -1.20
C GLU A 141 44.70 22.51 -1.93
N ARG A 142 44.68 22.62 -3.26
CA ARG A 142 43.54 22.20 -4.07
C ARG A 142 43.37 20.68 -4.06
N GLU A 143 44.48 19.96 -4.15
CA GLU A 143 44.48 18.50 -4.08
C GLU A 143 44.02 18.01 -2.70
N ALA A 144 44.51 18.63 -1.62
CA ALA A 144 44.05 18.32 -0.26
C ALA A 144 42.55 18.59 -0.07
N MET A 145 42.02 19.67 -0.65
CA MET A 145 40.59 19.99 -0.60
C MET A 145 39.73 19.00 -1.39
N LEU A 146 40.17 18.58 -2.59
CA LEU A 146 39.48 17.55 -3.37
C LEU A 146 39.46 16.21 -2.62
N LEU A 147 40.59 15.81 -2.05
CA LEU A 147 40.67 14.58 -1.26
C LEU A 147 39.74 14.61 -0.04
N ALA A 148 39.60 15.77 0.63
CA ALA A 148 38.65 15.95 1.72
C ALA A 148 37.19 15.82 1.25
N ILE A 149 36.86 16.40 0.09
CA ILE A 149 35.52 16.25 -0.53
C ILE A 149 35.25 14.77 -0.87
N ASP A 150 36.20 14.07 -1.48
CA ASP A 150 36.04 12.67 -1.85
C ASP A 150 35.88 11.77 -0.61
N THR A 151 36.61 12.07 0.46
CA THR A 151 36.47 11.38 1.75
C THR A 151 35.07 11.57 2.31
N GLU A 152 34.56 12.80 2.29
CA GLU A 152 33.21 13.11 2.78
C GLU A 152 32.12 12.49 1.90
N LEU A 153 32.29 12.48 0.57
CA LEU A 153 31.37 11.79 -0.33
C LEU A 153 31.31 10.28 -0.07
N ALA A 154 32.40 9.69 0.44
CA ALA A 154 32.43 8.29 0.83
C ALA A 154 31.73 8.00 2.17
N THR A 155 31.63 8.97 3.09
CA THR A 155 30.98 8.80 4.41
C THR A 155 29.47 8.98 4.35
N ILE A 156 28.98 9.96 3.58
CA ILE A 156 27.55 10.33 3.49
C ILE A 156 26.60 9.12 3.29
N PRO A 157 26.88 8.14 2.40
CA PRO A 157 25.96 7.02 2.20
C PRO A 157 25.70 6.21 3.48
N SER A 158 26.74 5.99 4.29
CA SER A 158 26.62 5.24 5.55
C SER A 158 25.84 6.01 6.63
N GLU A 159 25.94 7.34 6.64
CA GLU A 159 25.16 8.20 7.53
C GLU A 159 23.68 8.23 7.12
N ILE A 160 23.39 8.30 5.82
CA ILE A 160 22.03 8.21 5.29
C ILE A 160 21.39 6.88 5.67
N GLU A 161 22.13 5.76 5.58
CA GLU A 161 21.65 4.45 6.01
C GLU A 161 21.32 4.43 7.52
N THR A 162 22.19 5.00 8.35
CA THR A 162 21.98 5.12 9.80
C THR A 162 20.73 5.94 10.14
N ILE A 163 20.53 7.09 9.47
CA ILE A 163 19.34 7.92 9.65
C ILE A 163 18.09 7.19 9.18
N SER A 164 18.15 6.48 8.06
CA SER A 164 17.04 5.68 7.54
C SER A 164 16.62 4.59 8.52
N LEU A 165 17.60 3.89 9.11
CA LEU A 165 17.37 2.88 10.15
C LEU A 165 16.70 3.50 11.39
N ALA A 166 17.20 4.64 11.88
CA ALA A 166 16.61 5.35 13.01
C ALA A 166 15.15 5.76 12.73
N LEU A 167 14.86 6.28 11.53
CA LEU A 167 13.51 6.64 11.13
C LEU A 167 12.58 5.41 11.05
N SER A 168 13.07 4.29 10.51
CA SER A 168 12.30 3.04 10.44
C SER A 168 11.96 2.52 11.86
N THR A 169 12.89 2.69 12.79
CA THR A 169 12.73 2.31 14.20
C THR A 169 11.68 3.18 14.87
N ILE A 170 11.79 4.51 14.76
CA ILE A 170 10.81 5.46 15.34
C ILE A 170 9.40 5.19 14.78
N LYS A 171 9.28 4.97 13.47
CA LYS A 171 8.01 4.63 12.83
C LYS A 171 7.45 3.33 13.41
N SER A 172 8.28 2.28 13.48
CA SER A 172 7.86 0.99 14.06
C SER A 172 7.40 1.13 15.52
N THR A 173 8.14 1.86 16.35
CA THR A 173 7.76 2.12 17.75
C THR A 173 6.44 2.88 17.86
N ARG A 174 6.25 3.91 17.01
CA ARG A 174 4.99 4.68 16.97
C ARG A 174 3.83 3.78 16.56
N ASP A 175 4.01 2.98 15.51
CA ASP A 175 2.97 2.13 14.97
C ASP A 175 2.66 0.96 15.92
N GLN A 176 3.58 0.56 16.80
CA GLN A 176 3.32 -0.42 17.87
C GLN A 176 2.64 0.19 19.11
N SER A 177 2.59 1.53 19.22
CA SER A 177 1.97 2.20 20.36
C SER A 177 0.44 2.00 20.36
N LYS A 178 -0.06 1.34 21.40
CA LYS A 178 -1.50 1.16 21.64
C LYS A 178 -2.26 2.48 21.74
N MET A 179 -1.58 3.57 22.14
CA MET A 179 -2.18 4.91 22.23
C MET A 179 -2.43 5.53 20.85
N VAL A 180 -1.52 5.33 19.90
CA VAL A 180 -1.60 5.97 18.57
C VAL A 180 -2.51 5.19 17.65
N ALA A 181 -2.53 3.86 17.78
CA ALA A 181 -3.35 2.99 16.95
C ALA A 181 -4.11 1.98 17.84
N PRO A 182 -5.32 2.36 18.31
CA PRO A 182 -6.17 1.52 19.16
C PRO A 182 -6.49 0.15 18.56
N ILE A 183 -6.38 0.01 17.24
CA ILE A 183 -6.54 -1.28 16.54
C ILE A 183 -5.54 -2.33 17.02
N TYR A 184 -4.37 -1.92 17.53
CA TYR A 184 -3.37 -2.83 18.10
C TYR A 184 -3.69 -3.27 19.54
N SER A 185 -4.71 -2.73 20.20
CA SER A 185 -5.18 -3.27 21.49
C SER A 185 -6.35 -4.23 21.34
N LEU A 186 -6.96 -4.34 20.17
CA LEU A 186 -8.11 -5.23 19.96
C LEU A 186 -7.68 -6.69 19.99
N PRO A 187 -8.38 -7.60 20.68
CA PRO A 187 -8.19 -9.04 20.50
C PRO A 187 -8.32 -9.48 19.04
N SER A 188 -7.65 -10.57 18.66
CA SER A 188 -7.64 -11.08 17.28
C SER A 188 -9.05 -11.35 16.75
N GLU A 189 -9.96 -11.77 17.61
CA GLU A 189 -11.37 -12.06 17.29
C GLU A 189 -12.13 -10.79 16.90
N LEU A 190 -11.90 -9.68 17.62
CA LEU A 190 -12.53 -8.40 17.28
C LEU A 190 -11.95 -7.83 15.99
N LEU A 191 -10.63 -7.97 15.81
CA LEU A 191 -9.97 -7.55 14.57
C LEU A 191 -10.49 -8.36 13.37
N ALA A 192 -10.66 -9.67 13.52
CA ALA A 192 -11.26 -10.54 12.51
C ALA A 192 -12.69 -10.14 12.18
N ARG A 193 -13.52 -9.79 13.19
CA ARG A 193 -14.88 -9.29 12.96
C ARG A 193 -14.89 -7.97 12.20
N ILE A 194 -13.98 -7.06 12.52
CA ILE A 194 -13.80 -5.80 11.77
C ILE A 194 -13.43 -6.10 10.32
N PHE A 195 -12.49 -7.03 10.09
CA PHE A 195 -12.12 -7.45 8.75
C PHE A 195 -13.31 -8.08 8.00
N CYS A 196 -14.07 -8.96 8.65
CA CYS A 196 -15.25 -9.57 8.04
C CYS A 196 -16.28 -8.51 7.65
N ASN A 197 -16.52 -7.52 8.51
CA ASN A 197 -17.44 -6.43 8.22
C ASN A 197 -16.91 -5.51 7.11
N ALA A 198 -15.61 -5.22 7.09
CA ALA A 198 -14.98 -4.43 6.05
C ALA A 198 -15.00 -5.13 4.69
N SER A 199 -14.88 -6.46 4.67
CA SER A 199 -14.99 -7.30 3.47
C SER A 199 -16.45 -7.63 3.10
N CYS A 200 -17.43 -7.35 3.97
CA CYS A 200 -18.82 -7.72 3.75
C CYS A 200 -19.55 -6.71 2.87
N HIS A 201 -20.06 -7.21 1.74
CA HIS A 201 -20.76 -6.42 0.74
C HIS A 201 -22.10 -5.85 1.14
N CYS A 202 -22.75 -6.46 2.13
CA CYS A 202 -24.10 -6.08 2.53
C CYS A 202 -24.18 -4.65 3.08
N THR A 203 -23.04 -4.04 3.44
CA THR A 203 -22.98 -2.74 4.12
C THR A 203 -22.42 -1.60 3.26
N GLN A 204 -21.88 -1.89 2.07
CA GLN A 204 -21.01 -0.93 1.34
C GLN A 204 -21.52 -0.50 -0.05
N ILE A 205 -22.74 -0.88 -0.42
CA ILE A 205 -23.36 -0.62 -1.74
C ILE A 205 -23.55 0.89 -2.04
N PHE A 206 -23.24 1.83 -1.15
CA PHE A 206 -23.35 3.27 -1.49
C PHE A 206 -22.05 4.06 -1.36
N VAL A 207 -21.09 3.61 -0.55
CA VAL A 207 -19.88 4.41 -0.22
C VAL A 207 -18.65 3.94 -0.99
N HIS A 208 -18.58 2.66 -1.36
CA HIS A 208 -17.41 2.13 -2.06
C HIS A 208 -17.36 2.49 -3.55
N TYR A 209 -18.52 2.76 -4.17
CA TYR A 209 -18.61 3.09 -5.59
C TYR A 209 -17.96 4.42 -5.96
N SER A 210 -18.04 5.42 -5.08
CA SER A 210 -17.51 6.77 -5.36
C SER A 210 -16.02 6.93 -5.03
N LEU A 211 -15.43 6.02 -4.27
CA LEU A 211 -14.04 6.15 -3.79
C LEU A 211 -13.06 5.18 -4.47
N GLY A 212 -13.53 4.33 -5.39
CA GLY A 212 -12.67 3.32 -6.04
C GLY A 212 -12.01 2.35 -5.06
N LEU A 213 -12.51 2.29 -3.82
CA LEU A 213 -12.05 1.35 -2.82
C LEU A 213 -12.61 -0.01 -3.25
N GLY A 214 -11.84 -0.80 -3.99
CA GLY A 214 -12.22 -2.16 -4.31
C GLY A 214 -12.51 -2.97 -3.04
N ASN A 215 -13.27 -4.04 -3.19
CA ASN A 215 -13.57 -4.99 -2.12
C ASN A 215 -12.29 -5.32 -1.35
N THR A 216 -12.29 -5.15 -0.03
CA THR A 216 -11.12 -5.48 0.78
C THR A 216 -10.94 -6.99 0.81
N ASN A 217 -10.17 -7.49 -0.16
CA ASN A 217 -9.79 -8.89 -0.23
C ASN A 217 -8.93 -9.24 1.00
N PRO A 218 -9.13 -10.41 1.65
CA PRO A 218 -8.28 -10.86 2.76
C PRO A 218 -6.78 -10.79 2.46
N THR A 219 -6.38 -10.94 1.19
CA THR A 219 -5.01 -10.76 0.73
C THR A 219 -4.49 -9.33 0.91
N ILE A 220 -5.31 -8.30 0.66
CA ILE A 220 -4.96 -6.89 0.89
C ILE A 220 -4.75 -6.66 2.39
N LEU A 221 -5.66 -7.17 3.23
CA LEU A 221 -5.54 -7.08 4.69
C LEU A 221 -4.26 -7.77 5.19
N SER A 222 -3.87 -8.89 4.57
CA SER A 222 -2.64 -9.61 4.87
C SER A 222 -1.35 -8.85 4.49
N GLY A 223 -1.46 -7.80 3.67
CA GLY A 223 -0.36 -6.93 3.27
C GLY A 223 0.02 -5.87 4.30
N VAL A 224 -0.87 -5.54 5.25
CA VAL A 224 -0.72 -4.35 6.13
C VAL A 224 0.40 -4.50 7.16
N CYS A 225 0.33 -5.52 8.02
CA CYS A 225 1.37 -5.80 9.01
C CYS A 225 1.37 -7.29 9.40
N ARG A 226 2.40 -7.75 10.11
CA ARG A 226 2.52 -9.16 10.54
C ARG A 226 1.29 -9.66 11.31
N ARG A 227 0.74 -8.82 12.19
CA ARG A 227 -0.43 -9.16 12.99
C ARG A 227 -1.70 -9.27 12.14
N TRP A 228 -1.95 -8.29 11.28
CA TRP A 228 -3.09 -8.33 10.36
C TRP A 228 -3.01 -9.53 9.44
N ARG A 229 -1.80 -9.89 8.98
CA ARG A 229 -1.56 -11.12 8.24
C ARG A 229 -1.93 -12.36 9.04
N ALA A 230 -1.47 -12.50 10.28
CA ALA A 230 -1.80 -13.65 11.12
C ALA A 230 -3.32 -13.79 11.31
N VAL A 231 -4.02 -12.67 11.57
CA VAL A 231 -5.48 -12.65 11.73
C VAL A 231 -6.19 -12.96 10.41
N ALA A 232 -5.82 -12.29 9.32
CA ALA A 232 -6.45 -12.47 8.01
C ALA A 232 -6.27 -13.89 7.47
N LEU A 233 -5.07 -14.46 7.60
CA LEU A 233 -4.76 -15.81 7.14
C LEU A 233 -5.30 -16.92 8.07
N GLY A 234 -5.53 -16.60 9.36
CA GLY A 234 -5.97 -17.55 10.38
C GLY A 234 -7.49 -17.65 10.57
N HIS A 235 -8.25 -16.65 10.11
CA HIS A 235 -9.71 -16.64 10.24
C HIS A 235 -10.41 -17.04 8.94
N ILE A 236 -10.91 -18.28 8.92
CA ILE A 236 -11.62 -18.90 7.79
C ILE A 236 -12.82 -18.08 7.29
N SER A 237 -13.52 -17.36 8.16
CA SER A 237 -14.70 -16.54 7.82
C SER A 237 -14.40 -15.39 6.87
N LEU A 238 -13.13 -14.98 6.74
CA LEU A 238 -12.69 -14.00 5.76
C LEU A 238 -12.60 -14.59 4.35
N TRP A 239 -12.42 -15.91 4.26
CA TRP A 239 -12.22 -16.62 3.01
C TRP A 239 -13.53 -17.22 2.47
N THR A 240 -14.57 -17.36 3.31
CA THR A 240 -15.86 -17.90 2.89
C THR A 240 -16.62 -17.00 1.91
N HIS A 241 -16.25 -15.72 1.77
CA HIS A 241 -16.90 -14.81 0.83
C HIS A 241 -15.91 -14.37 -0.24
N LEU A 242 -16.24 -14.70 -1.48
CA LEU A 242 -15.48 -14.35 -2.65
C LEU A 242 -16.30 -13.38 -3.50
N ASP A 243 -15.83 -12.14 -3.59
CA ASP A 243 -16.40 -11.16 -4.49
C ASP A 243 -15.49 -10.91 -5.70
N LEU A 244 -15.97 -11.31 -6.88
CA LEU A 244 -15.31 -11.12 -8.16
C LEU A 244 -15.88 -9.89 -8.83
N VAL A 245 -15.00 -8.96 -9.17
CA VAL A 245 -15.32 -7.78 -9.95
C VAL A 245 -14.78 -7.99 -11.37
N VAL A 246 -15.71 -8.00 -12.32
CA VAL A 246 -15.45 -8.19 -13.73
C VAL A 246 -15.56 -6.82 -14.40
N SER A 247 -14.43 -6.22 -14.76
CA SER A 247 -14.36 -4.96 -15.50
C SER A 247 -13.69 -5.18 -16.85
N ARG A 248 -14.15 -4.46 -17.88
CA ARG A 248 -13.57 -4.55 -19.23
C ARG A 248 -12.11 -4.10 -19.28
N ARG A 249 -11.77 -3.07 -18.48
CA ARG A 249 -10.42 -2.48 -18.44
C ARG A 249 -9.44 -3.28 -17.58
N ASP A 250 -9.93 -4.20 -16.75
CA ASP A 250 -9.08 -4.94 -15.81
C ASP A 250 -8.48 -6.16 -16.53
N THR A 251 -7.54 -5.87 -17.44
CA THR A 251 -6.90 -6.83 -18.35
C THR A 251 -6.02 -7.87 -17.65
N GLY A 252 -5.97 -7.83 -16.32
CA GLY A 252 -5.22 -8.79 -15.54
C GLY A 252 -5.69 -8.87 -14.11
N CYS A 253 -7.01 -8.79 -13.85
CA CYS A 253 -7.61 -9.04 -12.53
C CYS A 253 -6.88 -10.20 -11.86
N ARG A 254 -5.94 -9.85 -10.96
CA ARG A 254 -5.10 -10.83 -10.26
C ARG A 254 -5.94 -11.39 -9.15
N TYR A 255 -6.91 -12.22 -9.52
CA TYR A 255 -7.54 -13.06 -8.54
C TYR A 255 -6.39 -13.81 -7.83
N PRO A 256 -6.33 -13.79 -6.49
CA PRO A 256 -5.41 -14.65 -5.77
C PRO A 256 -5.55 -16.07 -6.30
N SER A 257 -4.48 -16.86 -6.43
CA SER A 257 -4.62 -18.24 -6.93
C SER A 257 -5.79 -18.94 -6.24
N SER A 258 -6.66 -19.60 -7.02
CA SER A 258 -7.81 -20.33 -6.46
C SER A 258 -7.34 -21.44 -5.52
N GLU A 259 -6.14 -21.96 -5.72
CA GLU A 259 -5.44 -22.88 -4.81
C GLU A 259 -5.24 -22.27 -3.42
N LEU A 260 -4.82 -20.99 -3.35
CA LEU A 260 -4.68 -20.29 -2.07
C LEU A 260 -6.02 -20.17 -1.37
N TRP A 261 -7.10 -19.95 -2.12
CA TRP A 261 -8.43 -19.89 -1.51
C TRP A 261 -8.87 -21.23 -0.95
N LEU A 262 -8.69 -22.31 -1.72
CA LEU A 262 -8.99 -23.67 -1.29
C LEU A 262 -8.21 -24.07 -0.04
N GLU A 263 -6.90 -23.78 -0.01
CA GLU A 263 -6.05 -24.05 1.15
C GLU A 263 -6.62 -23.40 2.42
N ARG A 264 -7.16 -22.18 2.28
CA ARG A 264 -7.68 -21.38 3.40
C ARG A 264 -9.11 -21.71 3.78
N LEU A 265 -9.94 -22.07 2.80
CA LEU A 265 -11.32 -22.48 2.99
C LEU A 265 -11.44 -23.82 3.70
N GLN A 266 -10.46 -24.73 3.58
CA GLN A 266 -10.54 -26.07 4.16
C GLN A 266 -11.87 -26.74 3.76
N ASP A 267 -12.75 -27.04 4.73
CA ASP A 267 -14.08 -27.61 4.49
C ASP A 267 -15.23 -26.59 4.64
N ALA A 268 -14.91 -25.30 4.78
CA ALA A 268 -15.90 -24.25 4.97
C ALA A 268 -16.66 -23.94 3.66
N PRO A 269 -17.94 -23.55 3.79
CA PRO A 269 -18.74 -23.18 2.63
C PRO A 269 -18.24 -21.88 1.96
N LEU A 270 -18.20 -21.87 0.63
CA LEU A 270 -17.86 -20.69 -0.17
C LEU A 270 -19.11 -20.01 -0.75
N TYR A 271 -19.17 -18.69 -0.61
CA TYR A 271 -20.17 -17.80 -1.17
C TYR A 271 -19.49 -16.92 -2.21
N VAL A 272 -19.83 -17.13 -3.48
CA VAL A 272 -19.25 -16.39 -4.61
C VAL A 272 -20.24 -15.32 -5.08
N ASN A 273 -19.77 -14.10 -5.27
CA ASN A 273 -20.53 -12.99 -5.82
C ASN A 273 -19.77 -12.38 -7.00
N ILE A 274 -20.32 -12.49 -8.20
CA ILE A 274 -19.71 -11.99 -9.43
C ILE A 274 -20.46 -10.72 -9.82
N ARG A 275 -19.76 -9.60 -9.87
CA ARG A 275 -20.29 -8.31 -10.29
C ARG A 275 -19.60 -7.86 -11.55
N GLN A 276 -20.38 -7.40 -12.51
CA GLN A 276 -19.84 -6.65 -13.64
C GLN A 276 -19.99 -5.16 -13.40
N TYR A 277 -18.89 -4.42 -13.50
CA TYR A 277 -18.98 -2.96 -13.56
C TYR A 277 -19.06 -2.50 -15.01
N HIS A 278 -20.11 -1.74 -15.30
CA HIS A 278 -20.01 -0.70 -16.30
C HIS A 278 -19.26 0.44 -15.62
N SER A 279 -18.07 0.79 -16.11
CA SER A 279 -17.47 2.08 -15.75
C SER A 279 -18.45 3.14 -16.24
N PHE A 280 -19.30 3.64 -15.35
CA PHE A 280 -20.12 4.84 -15.59
C PHE A 280 -19.23 6.09 -15.51
N ASP A 281 -18.10 6.03 -16.20
CA ASP A 281 -17.23 7.15 -16.51
C ASP A 281 -17.90 8.02 -17.59
N GLN A 282 -19.19 8.34 -17.41
CA GLN A 282 -19.99 9.05 -18.41
C GLN A 282 -20.02 10.56 -18.18
N ASP A 283 -19.51 11.04 -17.04
CA ASP A 283 -19.72 12.43 -16.62
C ASP A 283 -18.44 13.30 -16.63
N GLU A 284 -17.26 12.79 -16.99
CA GLU A 284 -16.03 13.60 -16.90
C GLU A 284 -14.89 13.19 -17.86
N TRP A 285 -15.22 12.67 -19.04
CA TRP A 285 -14.24 12.58 -20.13
C TRP A 285 -14.56 13.69 -21.12
N ASP A 286 -13.67 14.69 -21.17
CA ASP A 286 -13.64 15.68 -22.22
C ASP A 286 -13.75 14.94 -23.57
N GLU A 287 -14.75 15.29 -24.38
CA GLU A 287 -15.09 14.63 -25.65
C GLU A 287 -13.90 14.54 -26.65
N GLU A 288 -12.77 15.20 -26.37
CA GLU A 288 -11.60 15.30 -27.22
C GLU A 288 -10.60 14.13 -27.11
N GLU A 289 -10.67 13.24 -26.10
CA GLU A 289 -9.72 12.11 -25.96
C GLU A 289 -10.25 10.74 -26.46
N LEU A 290 -11.50 10.65 -26.94
CA LEU A 290 -12.17 9.38 -27.26
C LEU A 290 -11.84 8.78 -28.65
N GLU A 291 -11.03 9.42 -29.49
CA GLU A 291 -10.83 8.97 -30.88
C GLU A 291 -9.68 7.95 -31.08
N ASN A 292 -8.92 7.55 -30.06
CA ASN A 292 -7.75 6.66 -30.25
C ASN A 292 -7.70 5.37 -29.41
N ASP A 293 -8.69 5.08 -28.57
CA ASP A 293 -8.71 3.84 -27.74
C ASP A 293 -9.57 2.72 -28.37
N SER A 294 -9.49 2.54 -29.69
CA SER A 294 -10.25 1.49 -30.42
C SER A 294 -9.74 0.06 -30.23
N ASP A 295 -8.60 -0.12 -29.58
CA ASP A 295 -7.83 -1.37 -29.70
C ASP A 295 -7.95 -2.34 -28.50
N ASP A 296 -8.69 -1.99 -27.44
CA ASP A 296 -8.87 -2.88 -26.27
C ASP A 296 -10.29 -3.44 -26.15
N GLU A 297 -10.94 -3.73 -27.30
CA GLU A 297 -12.11 -4.61 -27.37
C GLU A 297 -11.68 -6.07 -27.11
N ARG A 298 -11.25 -6.34 -25.88
CA ARG A 298 -10.90 -7.70 -25.48
C ARG A 298 -12.12 -8.60 -25.61
N ASN A 299 -11.92 -9.75 -26.23
CA ASN A 299 -12.98 -10.72 -26.45
C ASN A 299 -13.60 -11.14 -25.11
N PRO A 300 -14.89 -10.84 -24.87
CA PRO A 300 -15.54 -11.21 -23.61
C PRO A 300 -15.46 -12.71 -23.29
N ALA A 301 -15.30 -13.57 -24.30
CA ALA A 301 -15.10 -15.00 -24.12
C ALA A 301 -13.79 -15.35 -23.38
N GLU A 302 -12.71 -14.61 -23.59
CA GLU A 302 -11.44 -14.83 -22.87
C GLU A 302 -11.58 -14.49 -21.40
N MET A 303 -12.29 -13.41 -21.09
CA MET A 303 -12.58 -12.99 -19.71
C MET A 303 -13.43 -14.04 -18.98
N VAL A 304 -14.47 -14.56 -19.65
CA VAL A 304 -15.30 -15.66 -19.14
C VAL A 304 -14.45 -16.91 -18.88
N THR A 305 -13.55 -17.23 -19.82
CA THR A 305 -12.66 -18.40 -19.70
C THR A 305 -11.73 -18.27 -18.50
N SER A 306 -11.07 -17.12 -18.33
CA SER A 306 -10.21 -16.85 -17.17
C SER A 306 -10.98 -16.93 -15.84
N LEU A 307 -12.19 -16.37 -15.80
CA LEU A 307 -13.08 -16.46 -14.65
C LEU A 307 -13.49 -17.91 -14.34
N LEU A 308 -13.76 -18.71 -15.37
CA LEU A 308 -14.08 -20.12 -15.23
C LEU A 308 -12.89 -20.92 -14.74
N ASP A 309 -11.72 -20.75 -15.33
CA ASP A 309 -10.50 -21.44 -14.92
C ASP A 309 -10.19 -21.15 -13.44
N PHE A 310 -10.45 -19.92 -13.02
CA PHE A 310 -10.34 -19.51 -11.63
C PHE A 310 -11.37 -20.19 -10.71
N LEU A 311 -12.65 -20.19 -11.08
CA LEU A 311 -13.75 -20.71 -10.26
C LEU A 311 -13.83 -22.24 -10.24
N THR A 312 -13.40 -22.91 -11.31
CA THR A 312 -13.49 -24.36 -11.49
C THR A 312 -13.04 -25.16 -10.26
N PRO A 313 -11.84 -24.94 -9.69
CA PRO A 313 -11.41 -25.67 -8.50
C PRO A 313 -12.23 -25.35 -7.24
N LEU A 314 -12.91 -24.20 -7.19
CA LEU A 314 -13.71 -23.75 -6.04
C LEU A 314 -15.14 -24.30 -6.03
N ILE A 315 -15.61 -24.82 -7.17
CA ILE A 315 -16.99 -25.27 -7.37
C ILE A 315 -17.45 -26.28 -6.32
N ILE A 316 -16.58 -27.21 -5.92
CA ILE A 316 -16.93 -28.29 -4.98
C ILE A 316 -17.30 -27.73 -3.59
N GLN A 317 -16.71 -26.61 -3.19
CA GLN A 317 -16.92 -25.99 -1.87
C GLN A 317 -18.00 -24.90 -1.89
N MET A 318 -18.50 -24.55 -3.08
CA MET A 318 -19.42 -23.43 -3.26
C MET A 318 -20.84 -23.81 -2.84
N ARG A 319 -21.39 -23.06 -1.87
CA ARG A 319 -22.78 -23.19 -1.40
C ARG A 319 -23.74 -22.26 -2.09
N SER A 320 -23.23 -21.10 -2.50
CA SER A 320 -24.06 -20.04 -3.07
C SER A 320 -23.26 -19.30 -4.12
N LEU A 321 -23.89 -19.07 -5.26
CA LEU A 321 -23.40 -18.19 -6.31
C LEU A 321 -24.43 -17.08 -6.52
N THR A 322 -23.98 -15.84 -6.39
CA THR A 322 -24.73 -14.67 -6.80
C THR A 322 -24.04 -14.04 -8.00
N ILE A 323 -24.78 -13.77 -9.07
CA ILE A 323 -24.26 -13.14 -10.28
C ILE A 323 -25.08 -11.89 -10.55
N LEU A 324 -24.42 -10.74 -10.41
CA LEU A 324 -24.97 -9.41 -10.71
C LEU A 324 -24.30 -8.88 -11.98
N LEU A 325 -24.95 -9.13 -13.11
CA LEU A 325 -24.45 -8.74 -14.43
C LEU A 325 -25.33 -7.66 -15.03
N GLY A 326 -24.70 -6.59 -15.53
CA GLY A 326 -25.38 -5.62 -16.38
C GLY A 326 -25.56 -6.16 -17.80
N TRP A 327 -26.47 -5.57 -18.56
CA TRP A 327 -26.58 -5.87 -19.99
C TRP A 327 -25.33 -5.34 -20.72
N PRO A 328 -24.70 -6.10 -21.64
CA PRO A 328 -25.20 -7.31 -22.31
C PRO A 328 -24.65 -8.66 -21.78
N ALA A 329 -24.17 -8.77 -20.54
CA ALA A 329 -23.45 -9.97 -20.08
C ALA A 329 -24.28 -11.25 -19.84
N GLN A 330 -25.50 -11.34 -20.36
CA GLN A 330 -26.27 -12.58 -20.32
C GLN A 330 -25.52 -13.76 -20.97
N TYR A 331 -24.69 -13.52 -21.99
CA TYR A 331 -23.87 -14.56 -22.59
C TYR A 331 -22.81 -15.12 -21.63
N ILE A 332 -22.29 -14.30 -20.69
CA ILE A 332 -21.37 -14.74 -19.63
C ILE A 332 -22.10 -15.75 -18.75
N LEU A 333 -23.31 -15.40 -18.32
CA LEU A 333 -24.12 -16.28 -17.48
C LEU A 333 -24.43 -17.61 -18.19
N THR A 334 -24.86 -17.58 -19.45
CA THR A 334 -25.16 -18.80 -20.20
C THR A 334 -23.92 -19.68 -20.37
N ALA A 335 -22.79 -19.09 -20.74
CA ALA A 335 -21.53 -19.83 -20.88
C ALA A 335 -21.03 -20.42 -19.55
N LEU A 336 -21.18 -19.69 -18.44
CA LEU A 336 -20.87 -20.17 -17.09
C LEU A 336 -21.77 -21.36 -16.73
N LEU A 337 -23.08 -21.23 -16.93
CA LEU A 337 -24.06 -22.25 -16.57
C LEU A 337 -23.90 -23.53 -17.39
N ASP A 338 -23.64 -23.42 -18.70
CA ASP A 338 -23.45 -24.60 -19.54
C ASP A 338 -22.17 -25.35 -19.16
N ARG A 339 -21.06 -24.65 -18.94
CA ARG A 339 -19.82 -25.25 -18.43
C ARG A 339 -20.01 -25.90 -17.05
N TRP A 340 -20.78 -25.27 -16.16
CA TRP A 340 -21.02 -25.81 -14.82
C TRP A 340 -21.83 -27.10 -14.80
N LYS A 341 -22.75 -27.29 -15.74
CA LYS A 341 -23.44 -28.59 -15.88
C LYS A 341 -22.45 -29.74 -16.09
N ASP A 342 -21.37 -29.49 -16.84
CA ASP A 342 -20.34 -30.50 -17.09
C ASP A 342 -19.54 -30.89 -15.83
N TYR A 343 -19.49 -30.02 -14.81
CA TYR A 343 -18.78 -30.26 -13.54
C TYR A 343 -19.63 -30.92 -12.46
N GLY A 344 -20.91 -31.23 -12.73
CA GLY A 344 -21.79 -31.92 -11.78
C GLY A 344 -22.10 -31.10 -10.53
N VAL A 345 -22.17 -29.77 -10.66
CA VAL A 345 -22.54 -28.88 -9.55
C VAL A 345 -23.89 -29.31 -8.97
N SER A 346 -23.94 -29.52 -7.65
CA SER A 346 -25.16 -29.93 -6.95
C SER A 346 -26.34 -29.01 -7.29
N GLU A 347 -27.53 -29.59 -7.47
CA GLU A 347 -28.80 -28.86 -7.62
C GLU A 347 -29.07 -27.88 -6.45
N ASP A 348 -28.34 -28.04 -5.33
CA ASP A 348 -28.38 -27.15 -4.17
C ASP A 348 -27.72 -25.78 -4.40
N ALA A 349 -26.91 -25.62 -5.45
CA ALA A 349 -26.30 -24.33 -5.79
C ALA A 349 -27.40 -23.37 -6.27
N LYS A 350 -27.96 -22.61 -5.33
CA LYS A 350 -29.01 -21.64 -5.63
C LYS A 350 -28.41 -20.48 -6.42
N ILE A 351 -28.84 -20.33 -7.67
CA ILE A 351 -28.70 -19.08 -8.43
C ILE A 351 -29.73 -18.13 -7.84
N LEU A 352 -29.32 -17.31 -6.88
CA LEU A 352 -30.25 -16.57 -6.02
C LEU A 352 -30.88 -15.35 -6.70
N LYS A 353 -30.23 -14.76 -7.72
CA LYS A 353 -30.75 -13.57 -8.38
C LYS A 353 -29.97 -13.26 -9.66
N VAL A 354 -30.70 -12.92 -10.72
CA VAL A 354 -30.19 -12.18 -11.88
C VAL A 354 -30.98 -10.87 -11.89
N GLU A 355 -30.39 -9.80 -11.34
CA GLU A 355 -31.01 -8.47 -11.39
C GLU A 355 -30.48 -7.74 -12.62
N SER A 356 -31.33 -7.59 -13.64
CA SER A 356 -31.11 -6.58 -14.66
C SER A 356 -31.50 -5.22 -14.09
N ASN A 357 -30.55 -4.49 -13.51
CA ASN A 357 -30.75 -3.09 -13.12
C ASN A 357 -30.86 -2.24 -14.39
N LEU A 358 -32.05 -2.21 -14.97
CA LEU A 358 -32.49 -1.30 -16.03
C LEU A 358 -33.84 -0.71 -15.58
N GLU A 359 -33.83 0.00 -14.45
CA GLU A 359 -34.78 1.10 -14.29
C GLU A 359 -34.21 2.27 -15.11
N ILE A 360 -34.68 2.36 -16.35
CA ILE A 360 -34.43 3.50 -17.24
C ILE A 360 -35.09 4.72 -16.57
N TYR A 361 -34.28 5.67 -16.10
CA TYR A 361 -34.74 7.02 -15.75
C TYR A 361 -34.54 7.97 -16.94
#